data_AF-A0AA37CHL6-F1
#
_entry.id   AF-A0AA37CHL6-F1
#
_cell.length_a   1.000
_cell.length_b   1.000
_cell.length_c   1.000
_cell.angle_alpha   90.00
_cell.angle_beta   90.00
_cell.angle_gamma   90.00
#
_symmetry.space_group_name_H-M   'P 1'
#
loop_
_entity.id
_entity.type
_entity.pdbx_description
1 polymer ?
#
loop_
_entity_poly.entity_id
_entity_poly.type
_entity_poly.pdbx_seq_one_letter_code
_entity_poly.pdbx_strand_id
1 'polypeptide(L)'
;MLLRNLSLQTKRLLAFTLVNLISIAAFISYAQYAKSLDIRAQMDNRLRAAAHAVPRLLGDGYLERARSADGLKEGEYLGQVRNLGEYAAEVDLKYAYTMMVDAGGQVQFDEYTDSYGSFRSIFLPLRTVGGQPFVVGVDVTLDSLQQAIHDSLPSLLLIGAATLGVGLLLSWLAARMLVHGILLLTGQLNRIADHRDLSP
;
A
#
# COMPACT_ATOMS: atom_id res chain seq x y z
N MET A 1 25.13 0.59 -31.05
CA MET A 1 26.09 1.41 -31.82
C MET A 1 26.45 2.75 -31.14
N LEU A 2 25.58 3.34 -30.28
CA LEU A 2 25.83 4.65 -29.64
C LEU A 2 26.90 4.70 -28.52
N LEU A 3 27.27 3.59 -27.88
CA LEU A 3 28.16 3.59 -26.70
C LEU A 3 29.67 3.53 -27.02
N ARG A 4 30.04 3.39 -28.30
CA ARG A 4 31.41 3.00 -28.67
C ARG A 4 32.43 4.14 -28.53
N ASN A 5 32.00 5.40 -28.67
CA ASN A 5 32.86 6.60 -28.66
C ASN A 5 32.79 7.42 -27.36
N LEU A 6 32.15 6.91 -26.30
CA LEU A 6 32.04 7.61 -25.03
C LEU A 6 33.34 7.50 -24.22
N SER A 7 33.76 8.60 -23.60
CA SER A 7 34.92 8.62 -22.69
C SER A 7 34.76 7.59 -21.57
N LEU A 8 35.87 7.04 -21.07
CA LEU A 8 35.87 6.07 -19.95
C LEU A 8 35.14 6.63 -18.70
N GLN A 9 35.21 7.94 -18.48
CA GLN A 9 34.51 8.63 -17.40
C GLN A 9 32.99 8.57 -17.62
N THR A 10 32.51 8.81 -18.84
CA THR A 10 31.08 8.74 -19.19
C THR A 10 30.53 7.31 -19.05
N LYS A 11 31.33 6.30 -19.40
CA LYS A 11 30.92 4.88 -19.25
C LYS A 11 30.72 4.49 -17.78
N ARG A 12 31.62 4.92 -16.89
CA ARG A 12 31.52 4.66 -15.43
C ARG A 12 30.33 5.40 -14.82
N LEU A 13 30.10 6.65 -15.25
CA LEU A 13 28.94 7.45 -14.82
C LEU A 13 27.62 6.77 -15.24
N LEU A 14 27.52 6.34 -16.50
CA LEU A 14 26.34 5.62 -17.00
C LEU A 14 26.08 4.32 -16.25
N ALA A 15 27.13 3.55 -15.93
CA ALA A 15 27.01 2.33 -15.14
C ALA A 15 26.48 2.62 -13.72
N PHE A 16 27.01 3.66 -13.06
CA PHE A 16 26.54 4.07 -11.73
C PHE A 16 25.08 4.55 -11.75
N THR A 17 24.72 5.37 -12.73
CA THR A 17 23.32 5.83 -12.92
C THR A 17 22.39 4.65 -13.18
N LEU A 18 22.81 3.67 -14.00
CA LEU A 18 22.01 2.47 -14.26
C LEU A 18 21.75 1.69 -12.99
N VAL A 19 22.79 1.45 -12.16
CA VAL A 19 22.64 0.77 -10.87
C VAL A 19 21.68 1.55 -9.96
N ASN A 20 21.82 2.87 -9.89
CA ASN A 20 20.96 3.71 -9.06
C ASN A 20 19.49 3.66 -9.53
N LEU A 21 19.24 3.69 -10.84
CA LEU A 21 17.89 3.53 -11.40
C LEU A 21 17.29 2.17 -11.07
N ILE A 22 18.08 1.09 -11.16
CA ILE A 22 17.63 -0.26 -10.78
C ILE A 22 17.30 -0.31 -9.29
N SER A 23 18.12 0.28 -8.43
CA SER A 23 17.86 0.34 -6.98
C SER A 23 16.57 1.11 -6.66
N ILE A 24 16.32 2.24 -7.32
CA ILE A 24 15.09 3.02 -7.13
C ILE A 24 13.88 2.23 -7.61
N ALA A 25 13.95 1.59 -8.78
CA ALA A 25 12.87 0.76 -9.29
C ALA A 25 12.55 -0.39 -8.31
N ALA A 26 13.58 -1.09 -7.83
CA ALA A 26 13.42 -2.16 -6.85
C ALA A 26 12.81 -1.66 -5.54
N PHE A 27 13.26 -0.50 -5.03
CA PHE A 27 12.71 0.13 -3.84
C PHE A 27 11.24 0.52 -4.01
N ILE A 28 10.88 1.16 -5.13
CA ILE A 28 9.49 1.54 -5.42
C ILE A 28 8.60 0.30 -5.50
N SER A 29 9.04 -0.75 -6.19
CA SER A 29 8.31 -2.01 -6.29
C SER A 29 8.10 -2.66 -4.92
N TYR A 30 9.14 -2.72 -4.09
CA TYR A 30 9.04 -3.23 -2.72
C TYR A 30 8.07 -2.39 -1.87
N ALA A 31 8.17 -1.06 -1.95
CA ALA A 31 7.31 -0.15 -1.19
C ALA A 31 5.83 -0.28 -1.59
N GLN A 32 5.52 -0.42 -2.89
CA GLN A 32 4.14 -0.67 -3.34
C GLN A 32 3.60 -2.00 -2.81
N TYR A 33 4.41 -3.06 -2.84
CA TYR A 33 4.02 -4.37 -2.32
C TYR A 33 3.75 -4.33 -0.82
N ALA A 34 4.68 -3.76 -0.04
CA ALA A 34 4.53 -3.62 1.41
C ALA A 34 3.30 -2.78 1.77
N LYS A 35 3.04 -1.69 1.03
CA LYS A 35 1.87 -0.84 1.26
C LYS A 35 0.55 -1.55 0.96
N SER A 36 0.49 -2.36 -0.10
CA SER A 36 -0.71 -3.15 -0.42
C SER A 36 -1.04 -4.16 0.70
N LEU A 37 -0.01 -4.81 1.27
CA LEU A 37 -0.19 -5.73 2.40
C LEU A 37 -0.71 -5.02 3.65
N ASP A 38 -0.12 -3.87 3.99
CA ASP A 38 -0.53 -3.08 5.16
C ASP A 38 -1.98 -2.59 5.05
N ILE A 39 -2.36 -2.00 3.91
CA ILE A 39 -3.73 -1.52 3.69
C ILE A 39 -4.73 -2.67 3.77
N ARG A 40 -4.42 -3.83 3.15
CA ARG A 40 -5.29 -5.01 3.24
C ARG A 40 -5.48 -5.48 4.67
N ALA A 41 -4.43 -5.49 5.49
CA ALA A 41 -4.52 -5.87 6.89
C ALA A 41 -5.38 -4.87 7.70
N GLN A 42 -5.25 -3.57 7.43
CA GLN A 42 -6.08 -2.54 8.05
C GLN A 42 -7.56 -2.70 7.66
N MET A 43 -7.83 -2.98 6.37
CA MET A 43 -9.18 -3.27 5.88
C MET A 43 -9.78 -4.49 6.58
N ASP A 44 -9.02 -5.58 6.72
CA ASP A 44 -9.50 -6.79 7.41
C ASP A 44 -9.86 -6.54 8.87
N ASN A 45 -9.05 -5.75 9.57
CA ASN A 45 -9.30 -5.38 10.96
C ASN A 45 -10.57 -4.53 11.09
N ARG A 46 -10.76 -3.57 10.18
CA ARG A 46 -11.96 -2.73 10.09
C ARG A 46 -13.20 -3.55 9.81
N LEU A 47 -13.15 -4.41 8.78
CA LEU A 47 -14.25 -5.33 8.40
C LEU A 47 -14.67 -6.20 9.59
N ARG A 48 -13.69 -6.80 10.30
CA ARG A 48 -13.95 -7.61 11.48
C ARG A 48 -14.59 -6.81 12.61
N ALA A 49 -14.03 -5.64 12.94
CA ALA A 49 -14.58 -4.78 14.00
C ALA A 49 -16.03 -4.37 13.70
N ALA A 50 -16.31 -4.01 12.45
CA ALA A 50 -17.65 -3.67 11.99
C ALA A 50 -18.61 -4.86 12.06
N ALA A 51 -18.19 -6.04 11.59
CA ALA A 51 -19.01 -7.25 11.63
C ALA A 51 -19.44 -7.63 13.06
N HIS A 52 -18.58 -7.38 14.05
CA HIS A 52 -18.93 -7.56 15.45
C HIS A 52 -19.81 -6.45 16.04
N ALA A 53 -19.80 -5.24 15.48
CA ALA A 53 -20.63 -4.13 15.92
C ALA A 53 -22.07 -4.21 15.42
N VAL A 54 -22.29 -4.73 14.19
CA VAL A 54 -23.62 -4.81 13.54
C VAL A 54 -24.71 -5.43 14.43
N PRO A 55 -24.50 -6.59 15.10
CA PRO A 55 -25.53 -7.16 15.97
C PRO A 55 -25.93 -6.24 17.12
N ARG A 56 -24.97 -5.46 17.64
CA ARG A 56 -25.19 -4.52 18.73
C ARG A 56 -25.96 -3.28 18.27
N LEU A 57 -25.76 -2.87 17.01
CA LEU A 57 -26.52 -1.77 16.39
C LEU A 57 -27.97 -2.17 16.08
N LEU A 58 -28.20 -3.43 15.73
CA LEU A 58 -29.55 -3.96 15.53
C LEU A 58 -30.35 -4.09 16.83
N GLY A 59 -29.67 -4.14 17.97
CA GLY A 59 -30.29 -4.27 19.28
C GLY A 59 -30.85 -5.68 19.54
N ASP A 60 -31.07 -5.95 20.82
CA ASP A 60 -31.46 -7.29 21.26
C ASP A 60 -32.85 -7.68 20.70
N GLY A 61 -32.91 -8.90 20.16
CA GLY A 61 -34.15 -9.51 19.68
C GLY A 61 -34.69 -9.00 18.33
N TYR A 62 -34.04 -8.03 17.66
CA TYR A 62 -34.49 -7.58 16.32
C TYR A 62 -34.53 -8.75 15.32
N LEU A 63 -33.45 -9.52 15.24
CA LEU A 63 -33.34 -10.68 14.35
C LEU A 63 -34.31 -11.82 14.71
N GLU A 64 -34.70 -11.91 15.99
CA GLU A 64 -35.65 -12.91 16.47
C GLU A 64 -37.08 -12.52 16.09
N ARG A 65 -37.45 -11.24 16.30
CA ARG A 65 -38.74 -10.69 15.88
C ARG A 65 -38.91 -10.71 14.37
N ALA A 66 -37.86 -10.40 13.62
CA ALA A 66 -37.85 -10.48 12.16
C ALA A 66 -38.16 -11.90 11.63
N ARG A 67 -37.93 -12.93 12.46
CA ARG A 67 -38.20 -14.34 12.15
C ARG A 67 -39.52 -14.85 12.74
N SER A 68 -40.13 -14.07 13.64
CA SER A 68 -41.36 -14.45 14.34
C SER A 68 -42.59 -14.29 13.45
N ALA A 69 -43.65 -15.03 13.76
CA ALA A 69 -44.93 -14.90 13.04
C ALA A 69 -45.58 -13.52 13.21
N ASP A 70 -45.28 -12.83 14.32
CA ASP A 70 -45.76 -11.47 14.61
C ASP A 70 -45.07 -10.41 13.72
N GLY A 71 -43.91 -10.74 13.13
CA GLY A 71 -43.17 -9.86 12.23
C GLY A 71 -42.54 -8.63 12.90
N LEU A 72 -42.05 -7.71 12.07
CA LEU A 72 -41.53 -6.41 12.51
C LEU A 72 -42.63 -5.36 12.54
N LYS A 73 -42.50 -4.36 13.42
CA LYS A 73 -43.41 -3.22 13.42
C LYS A 73 -43.21 -2.36 12.17
N GLU A 74 -44.26 -1.65 11.78
CA GLU A 74 -44.20 -0.72 10.66
C GLU A 74 -43.09 0.32 10.87
N GLY A 75 -42.22 0.48 9.88
CA GLY A 75 -41.06 1.39 9.93
C GLY A 75 -39.82 0.87 10.68
N GLU A 76 -39.93 -0.20 11.47
CA GLU A 76 -38.79 -0.76 12.23
C GLU A 76 -37.67 -1.23 11.29
N TYR A 77 -38.03 -1.96 10.22
CA TYR A 77 -37.08 -2.42 9.21
C TYR A 77 -36.32 -1.26 8.53
N LEU A 78 -37.06 -0.24 8.07
CA LEU A 78 -36.47 0.92 7.40
C LEU A 78 -35.56 1.72 8.34
N GLY A 79 -35.95 1.85 9.61
CA GLY A 79 -35.11 2.45 10.64
C GLY A 79 -33.78 1.73 10.80
N GLN A 80 -33.78 0.40 10.80
CA GLN A 80 -32.56 -0.40 10.91
C GLN A 80 -31.70 -0.38 9.65
N VAL A 81 -32.30 -0.41 8.46
CA VAL A 81 -31.57 -0.23 7.20
C VAL A 81 -30.88 1.12 7.17
N ARG A 82 -31.57 2.18 7.63
CA ARG A 82 -30.99 3.51 7.71
C ARG A 82 -29.85 3.57 8.74
N ASN A 83 -30.04 3.02 9.94
CA ASN A 83 -29.02 3.01 10.99
C ASN A 83 -27.76 2.26 10.54
N LEU A 84 -27.91 1.10 9.89
CA LEU A 84 -26.78 0.37 9.31
C LEU A 84 -26.12 1.14 8.16
N GLY A 85 -26.89 1.85 7.35
CA GLY A 85 -26.37 2.72 6.29
C GLY A 85 -25.57 3.92 6.82
N GLU A 86 -26.07 4.57 7.88
CA GLU A 86 -25.38 5.67 8.57
C GLU A 86 -24.08 5.16 9.22
N TYR A 87 -24.14 4.03 9.94
CA TYR A 87 -22.96 3.39 10.49
C TYR A 87 -21.93 3.02 9.40
N ALA A 88 -22.38 2.41 8.31
CA ALA A 88 -21.51 2.05 7.20
C ALA A 88 -20.79 3.28 6.64
N ALA A 89 -21.49 4.41 6.47
CA ALA A 89 -20.87 5.65 6.04
C ALA A 89 -19.85 6.21 7.05
N GLU A 90 -20.17 6.20 8.35
CA GLU A 90 -19.28 6.72 9.41
C GLU A 90 -17.98 5.94 9.52
N VAL A 91 -18.07 4.62 9.42
CA VAL A 91 -16.90 3.75 9.43
C VAL A 91 -16.47 3.38 8.03
N ASP A 92 -16.76 4.21 7.01
CA ASP A 92 -16.38 4.10 5.58
C ASP A 92 -16.31 2.66 5.04
N LEU A 93 -17.45 1.99 5.24
CA LEU A 93 -17.86 0.75 4.61
C LEU A 93 -18.80 1.10 3.46
N LYS A 94 -18.89 0.22 2.46
CA LYS A 94 -19.89 0.34 1.42
C LYS A 94 -21.26 -0.11 1.94
N TYR A 95 -21.30 -1.28 2.56
CA TYR A 95 -22.52 -1.91 3.05
C TYR A 95 -22.27 -2.67 4.35
N ALA A 96 -23.30 -2.72 5.19
CA ALA A 96 -23.39 -3.60 6.35
C ALA A 96 -24.81 -4.19 6.39
N TYR A 97 -24.91 -5.52 6.49
CA TYR A 97 -26.20 -6.22 6.45
C TYR A 97 -26.15 -7.54 7.23
N THR A 98 -27.33 -8.12 7.43
CA THR A 98 -27.48 -9.45 8.05
C THR A 98 -28.33 -10.34 7.19
N MET A 99 -27.91 -11.60 7.04
CA MET A 99 -28.63 -12.64 6.32
C MET A 99 -28.89 -13.82 7.25
N MET A 100 -30.11 -14.35 7.23
CA MET A 100 -30.42 -15.59 7.94
C MET A 100 -29.85 -16.77 7.15
N VAL A 101 -29.21 -17.71 7.84
CA VAL A 101 -28.63 -18.91 7.21
C VAL A 101 -29.07 -20.15 7.95
N ASP A 102 -29.07 -21.29 7.26
CA ASP A 102 -29.18 -22.59 7.91
C ASP A 102 -27.85 -22.96 8.59
N ALA A 103 -27.87 -23.94 9.49
CA ALA A 103 -26.89 -24.15 10.57
C ALA A 103 -25.39 -24.37 10.20
N GLY A 104 -24.98 -24.21 8.94
CA GLY A 104 -23.64 -24.51 8.42
C GLY A 104 -22.73 -23.32 8.08
N GLY A 105 -23.10 -22.07 8.39
CA GLY A 105 -22.31 -20.89 8.00
C GLY A 105 -20.89 -20.87 8.59
N GLN A 106 -19.87 -20.83 7.72
CA GLN A 106 -18.45 -20.62 8.11
C GLN A 106 -18.05 -19.16 7.90
N VAL A 107 -17.07 -18.68 8.69
CA VAL A 107 -16.49 -17.34 8.49
C VAL A 107 -15.71 -17.36 7.18
N GLN A 108 -16.12 -16.57 6.19
CA GLN A 108 -15.43 -16.47 4.92
C GLN A 108 -15.18 -15.01 4.57
N PHE A 109 -13.95 -14.73 4.15
CA PHE A 109 -13.62 -13.50 3.45
C PHE A 109 -13.75 -13.77 1.97
N ASP A 110 -14.44 -12.90 1.24
CA ASP A 110 -14.56 -13.03 -0.21
C ASP A 110 -14.26 -11.69 -0.89
N GLU A 111 -13.59 -11.77 -2.03
CA GLU A 111 -13.38 -10.63 -2.92
C GLU A 111 -14.17 -10.91 -4.19
N TYR A 112 -15.23 -10.12 -4.42
CA TYR A 112 -16.04 -10.27 -5.61
C TYR A 112 -16.09 -8.96 -6.40
N THR A 113 -16.27 -9.10 -7.71
CA THR A 113 -16.52 -7.97 -8.61
C THR A 113 -17.94 -8.10 -9.10
N ASP A 114 -18.78 -7.12 -8.79
CA ASP A 114 -20.13 -7.02 -9.32
C ASP A 114 -20.25 -5.82 -10.28
N SER A 115 -21.46 -5.52 -10.74
CA SER A 115 -21.73 -4.39 -11.65
C SER A 115 -21.47 -3.00 -11.06
N TYR A 116 -21.23 -2.92 -9.75
CA TYR A 116 -21.00 -1.70 -8.95
C TYR A 116 -19.55 -1.56 -8.46
N GLY A 117 -18.65 -2.51 -8.78
CA GLY A 117 -17.22 -2.41 -8.50
C GLY A 117 -16.59 -3.68 -7.92
N SER A 118 -15.37 -3.56 -7.42
CA SER A 118 -14.68 -4.64 -6.70
C SER A 118 -14.74 -4.41 -5.19
N PHE A 119 -15.14 -5.44 -4.45
CA PHE A 119 -15.37 -5.36 -3.01
C PHE A 119 -14.57 -6.41 -2.27
N ARG A 120 -14.21 -6.09 -1.04
CA ARG A 120 -13.71 -7.06 -0.05
C ARG A 120 -14.72 -7.15 1.08
N SER A 121 -15.16 -8.37 1.35
CA SER A 121 -16.26 -8.66 2.25
C SER A 121 -15.86 -9.66 3.33
N ILE A 122 -16.46 -9.51 4.51
CA ILE A 122 -16.44 -10.53 5.57
C ILE A 122 -17.85 -11.04 5.81
N PHE A 123 -18.01 -12.35 5.85
CA PHE A 123 -19.22 -13.03 6.28
C PHE A 123 -18.97 -13.68 7.64
N LEU A 124 -19.57 -13.11 8.69
CA LEU A 124 -19.39 -13.57 10.07
C LEU A 124 -20.64 -14.33 10.53
N PRO A 125 -20.62 -15.68 10.60
CA PRO A 125 -21.68 -16.46 11.21
C PRO A 125 -21.75 -16.20 12.72
N LEU A 126 -22.94 -15.85 13.19
CA LEU A 126 -23.28 -15.61 14.58
C LEU A 126 -24.56 -16.34 14.94
N ARG A 127 -24.87 -16.33 16.24
CA ARG A 127 -26.15 -16.84 16.77
C ARG A 127 -26.83 -15.75 17.56
N THR A 128 -28.16 -15.65 17.42
CA THR A 128 -28.96 -14.76 18.26
C THR A 128 -28.97 -15.27 19.71
N VAL A 129 -29.52 -14.48 20.64
CA VAL A 129 -29.67 -14.91 22.05
C VAL A 129 -30.51 -16.19 22.15
N GLY A 130 -31.54 -16.31 21.29
CA GLY A 130 -32.36 -17.50 21.09
C GLY A 130 -31.68 -18.65 20.33
N GLY A 131 -30.37 -18.57 20.06
CA GLY A 131 -29.57 -19.65 19.47
C GLY A 131 -29.68 -19.81 17.95
N GLN A 132 -30.40 -18.91 17.28
CA GLN A 132 -30.69 -19.01 15.84
C GLN A 132 -29.49 -18.55 15.00
N PRO A 133 -29.07 -19.32 13.98
CA PRO A 133 -27.95 -18.94 13.12
C PRO A 133 -28.31 -17.78 12.18
N PHE A 134 -27.38 -16.85 12.03
CA PHE A 134 -27.41 -15.78 11.04
C PHE A 134 -25.97 -15.40 10.66
N VAL A 135 -25.80 -14.67 9.56
CA VAL A 135 -24.52 -14.15 9.08
C VAL A 135 -24.58 -12.64 9.01
N VAL A 136 -23.54 -11.98 9.49
CA VAL A 136 -23.30 -10.56 9.24
C VAL A 136 -22.41 -10.43 8.02
N GLY A 137 -22.86 -9.68 7.01
CA GLY A 137 -22.08 -9.29 5.85
C GLY A 137 -21.64 -7.83 5.97
N VAL A 138 -20.35 -7.57 5.74
CA VAL A 138 -19.80 -6.21 5.70
C VAL A 138 -18.85 -6.08 4.52
N ASP A 139 -18.99 -5.00 3.74
CA ASP A 139 -18.26 -4.80 2.50
C ASP A 139 -17.50 -3.45 2.48
N VAL A 140 -16.29 -3.44 1.93
CA VAL A 140 -15.51 -2.22 1.59
C VAL A 140 -15.14 -2.23 0.12
N THR A 141 -15.13 -1.07 -0.53
CA THR A 141 -14.68 -0.92 -1.93
C THR A 141 -13.15 -1.04 -2.03
N LEU A 142 -12.68 -1.79 -3.03
CA LEU A 142 -11.26 -1.87 -3.36
C LEU A 142 -10.74 -0.64 -4.12
N ASP A 143 -11.64 0.24 -4.59
CA ASP A 143 -11.25 1.49 -5.24
C ASP A 143 -10.39 2.37 -4.32
N SER A 144 -10.72 2.40 -3.03
CA SER A 144 -9.96 3.15 -2.01
C SER A 144 -8.53 2.62 -1.84
N LEU A 145 -8.32 1.30 -1.97
CA LEU A 145 -7.00 0.67 -1.93
C LEU A 145 -6.16 1.11 -3.13
N GLN A 146 -6.75 1.07 -4.33
CA GLN A 146 -6.04 1.40 -5.55
C GLN A 146 -5.69 2.89 -5.59
N GLN A 147 -6.61 3.75 -5.14
CA GLN A 147 -6.38 5.18 -5.01
C GLN A 147 -5.29 5.48 -3.97
N ALA A 148 -5.31 4.84 -2.80
CA ALA A 148 -4.27 5.00 -1.79
C ALA A 148 -2.87 4.58 -2.28
N ILE A 149 -2.79 3.55 -3.13
CA ILE A 149 -1.53 3.16 -3.80
C ILE A 149 -1.09 4.24 -4.79
N HIS A 150 -2.00 4.74 -5.62
CA HIS A 150 -1.70 5.78 -6.62
C HIS A 150 -1.25 7.11 -5.98
N ASP A 151 -1.93 7.56 -4.93
CA ASP A 151 -1.60 8.80 -4.21
C ASP A 151 -0.24 8.74 -3.52
N SER A 152 0.29 7.53 -3.32
CA SER A 152 1.61 7.30 -2.72
C SER A 152 2.75 7.35 -3.73
N LEU A 153 2.46 7.17 -5.02
CA LEU A 153 3.48 7.15 -6.07
C LEU A 153 4.28 8.45 -6.16
N PRO A 154 3.67 9.65 -6.10
CA PRO A 154 4.42 10.91 -6.17
C PRO A 154 5.46 11.03 -5.05
N SER A 155 5.11 10.61 -3.84
CA SER A 155 6.02 10.66 -2.69
C SER A 155 7.18 9.67 -2.84
N LEU A 156 6.91 8.45 -3.32
CA LEU A 156 7.95 7.45 -3.59
C LEU A 156 8.89 7.90 -4.72
N LEU A 157 8.36 8.53 -5.77
CA LEU A 157 9.15 9.10 -6.85
C LEU A 157 10.02 10.26 -6.37
N LEU A 158 9.51 11.13 -5.49
CA LEU A 158 10.27 12.24 -4.93
C LEU A 158 11.42 11.75 -4.05
N ILE A 159 11.20 10.74 -3.20
CA ILE A 159 12.26 10.10 -2.40
C ILE A 159 13.31 9.46 -3.33
N GLY A 160 12.85 8.75 -4.38
CA GLY A 160 13.73 8.18 -5.39
C GLY A 160 14.59 9.24 -6.08
N ALA A 161 13.99 10.35 -6.53
CA ALA A 161 14.67 11.46 -7.18
C ALA A 161 15.66 12.16 -6.24
N ALA A 162 15.29 12.38 -4.98
CA ALA A 162 16.19 12.95 -3.97
C ALA A 162 17.40 12.04 -3.72
N THR A 163 17.17 10.73 -3.58
CA THR A 163 18.22 9.73 -3.39
C THR A 163 19.17 9.69 -4.60
N LEU A 164 18.63 9.80 -5.82
CA LEU A 164 19.41 9.89 -7.05
C LEU A 164 20.26 11.17 -7.08
N GLY A 165 19.65 12.32 -6.74
CA GLY A 165 20.34 13.61 -6.68
C GLY A 165 21.51 13.61 -5.69
N VAL A 166 21.29 13.07 -4.49
CA VAL A 166 22.35 12.91 -3.47
C VAL A 166 23.45 11.99 -3.98
N GLY A 167 23.09 10.86 -4.60
CA GLY A 167 24.06 9.92 -5.19
C GLY A 167 24.93 10.56 -6.27
N LEU A 168 24.34 11.36 -7.16
CA LEU A 168 25.07 12.09 -8.20
C LEU A 168 25.98 13.18 -7.60
N LEU A 169 25.50 13.91 -6.59
CA LEU A 169 26.28 14.96 -5.93
C LEU A 169 27.51 14.37 -5.21
N LEU A 170 27.34 13.27 -4.48
CA LEU A 170 28.44 12.56 -3.83
C LEU A 170 29.44 12.01 -4.84
N SER A 171 28.96 11.43 -5.94
CA SER A 171 29.80 10.94 -7.03
C SER A 171 30.61 12.06 -7.69
N TRP A 172 29.98 13.22 -7.94
CA TRP A 172 30.66 14.40 -8.47
C TRP A 172 31.72 14.94 -7.52
N LEU A 173 31.43 15.02 -6.21
CA LEU A 173 32.38 15.47 -5.19
C LEU A 173 33.59 14.54 -5.08
N ALA A 174 33.35 13.22 -5.06
CA ALA A 174 34.41 12.21 -5.02
C ALA A 174 35.31 12.26 -6.27
N ALA A 175 34.72 12.40 -7.46
CA ALA A 175 35.46 12.56 -8.70
C ALA A 175 36.35 13.82 -8.66
N ARG A 176 35.81 14.96 -8.19
CA ARG A 176 36.58 16.19 -8.02
C ARG A 176 37.76 16.01 -7.05
N MET A 177 37.53 15.35 -5.91
CA MET A 177 38.57 15.11 -4.90
C MET A 177 39.71 14.22 -5.43
N LEU A 178 39.35 13.13 -6.14
CA LEU A 178 40.33 12.21 -6.73
C LEU A 178 41.15 12.86 -7.84
N VAL A 179 40.52 13.64 -8.74
CA VAL A 179 41.23 14.32 -9.84
C VAL A 179 42.25 15.32 -9.30
N HIS A 180 41.88 16.13 -8.29
CA HIS A 180 42.81 17.07 -7.67
C HIS A 180 43.97 16.34 -6.96
N GLY A 181 43.69 15.23 -6.27
CA GLY A 181 44.72 14.43 -5.62
C GLY A 181 45.74 13.83 -6.59
N ILE A 182 45.30 13.34 -7.75
CA ILE A 182 46.18 12.76 -8.77
C ILE A 182 47.06 13.84 -9.42
N LEU A 183 46.49 15.00 -9.78
CA LEU A 183 47.24 16.08 -10.43
C LEU A 183 48.36 16.64 -9.55
N LEU A 184 48.15 16.71 -8.23
CA LEU A 184 49.18 17.10 -7.27
C LEU A 184 50.36 16.11 -7.24
N LEU A 185 50.08 14.81 -7.30
CA LEU A 185 51.11 13.77 -7.31
C LEU A 185 51.89 13.74 -8.63
N THR A 186 51.22 13.92 -9.77
CA THR A 186 51.88 13.98 -11.08
C THR A 186 52.80 15.20 -11.21
N GLY A 187 52.38 16.35 -10.67
CA GLY A 187 53.19 17.57 -10.66
C GLY A 187 54.47 17.44 -9.82
N GLN A 188 54.42 16.72 -8.70
CA GLN A 188 55.61 16.48 -7.87
C GLN A 188 56.59 15.49 -8.51
N LEU A 189 56.09 14.41 -9.13
CA LEU A 189 56.92 13.42 -9.82
C LEU A 189 57.71 14.02 -10.99
N ASN A 190 57.08 14.88 -11.79
CA ASN A 190 57.75 15.55 -12.91
C ASN A 190 58.86 16.51 -12.44
N ARG A 191 58.65 17.19 -11.31
CA ARG A 191 59.63 18.09 -10.71
C ARG A 191 60.84 17.35 -10.10
N ILE A 192 60.64 16.10 -9.66
CA ILE A 192 61.72 15.24 -9.15
C ILE A 192 62.52 14.62 -10.31
N ALA A 193 61.87 14.32 -11.44
CA ALA A 193 62.53 13.86 -12.65
C ALA A 193 63.42 14.95 -13.28
N ASP A 194 62.90 16.19 -13.42
CA ASP A 194 63.68 17.33 -13.93
C ASP A 194 64.93 17.66 -13.10
N HIS A 195 64.91 17.37 -11.80
CA HIS A 195 66.07 17.57 -10.94
C HIS A 195 67.11 16.43 -10.97
N ARG A 196 66.81 15.28 -11.59
CA ARG A 196 67.77 14.17 -11.75
C ARG A 196 68.46 14.13 -13.12
N ASP A 197 67.93 14.82 -14.13
CA ASP A 197 68.52 14.86 -15.49
C ASP A 197 69.65 15.92 -15.65
N LEU A 198 70.09 16.56 -14.57
CA LEU A 198 71.32 17.37 -14.56
C LEU A 198 72.49 16.54 -14.00
N SER A 199 72.96 15.56 -14.77
CA SER A 199 74.28 14.95 -14.57
C SER A 199 75.03 15.02 -15.91
N PRO A 200 76.06 15.89 -16.04
CA PRO A 200 76.91 15.95 -17.23
C PRO A 200 77.82 14.71 -17.37
#